data_AF-A0A447IGV7-F1
#
_entry.id   AF-A0A447IGV7-F1
#
_cell.length_a   1.000
_cell.length_b   1.000
_cell.length_c   1.000
_cell.angle_alpha   90.00
_cell.angle_beta   90.00
_cell.angle_gamma   90.00
#
_symmetry.space_group_name_H-M   'P 1'
#
loop_
_entity.id
_entity.type
_entity.pdbx_description
1 polymer ?
#
loop_
_entity_poly.entity_id
_entity_poly.type
_entity_poly.pdbx_seq_one_letter_code
_entity_poly.pdbx_strand_id
1 'polypeptide(L)'
;MSSRTQALKGVSVGDLIFGLRENGRPDLLFVYSADDTALLARNIFNRANFRFGRDGVGQRVEDGQVCTIVSTAELPPEQRQVAIGLDRRMGSNPEYPDTRMTEDEVRLVLDHDDFFEARLLPGTEAIVRRAQRLRAVSLILVSELNLIDERDTPASLSEYDDYIPTLVELLEKPGSTEEVAHALSEIAALRHRPHRVFERTAAVAESLVRLAQYWA
;
A
#
# COMPACT_ATOMS: atom_id res chain seq x y z
N MET A 1 -14.80 -2.29 -26.33
CA MET A 1 -14.54 -2.52 -24.90
C MET A 1 -13.15 -1.99 -24.59
N SER A 2 -12.93 -1.32 -23.45
CA SER A 2 -11.58 -0.89 -23.09
C SER A 2 -10.69 -2.11 -22.83
N SER A 3 -9.39 -1.98 -23.09
CA SER A 3 -8.38 -3.00 -22.78
C SER A 3 -8.41 -3.41 -21.30
N ARG A 4 -8.69 -2.45 -20.40
CA ARG A 4 -8.90 -2.69 -18.97
C ARG A 4 -10.07 -3.64 -18.69
N THR A 5 -11.25 -3.40 -19.27
CA THR A 5 -12.41 -4.29 -19.06
C THR A 5 -12.14 -5.70 -19.59
N GLN A 6 -11.42 -5.83 -20.70
CA GLN A 6 -11.04 -7.13 -21.24
C GLN A 6 -10.08 -7.88 -20.30
N ALA A 7 -9.05 -7.20 -19.79
CA ALA A 7 -8.11 -7.80 -18.84
C ALA A 7 -8.81 -8.27 -17.56
N LEU A 8 -9.69 -7.45 -16.98
CA LEU A 8 -10.45 -7.79 -15.76
C LEU A 8 -11.44 -8.95 -15.96
N LYS A 9 -12.02 -9.07 -17.16
CA LYS A 9 -12.85 -10.23 -17.53
C LYS A 9 -12.04 -11.51 -17.68
N GLY A 10 -10.76 -11.40 -18.05
CA GLY A 10 -9.85 -12.55 -18.18
C GLY A 10 -9.44 -13.16 -16.82
N VAL A 11 -9.55 -12.39 -15.74
CA VAL A 11 -9.17 -12.84 -14.39
C VAL A 11 -10.01 -14.04 -13.97
N SER A 12 -9.32 -15.10 -13.58
CA SER A 12 -9.83 -16.42 -13.24
C SER A 12 -9.29 -16.91 -11.89
N VAL A 13 -9.87 -18.01 -11.38
CA VAL A 13 -9.38 -18.65 -10.15
C VAL A 13 -7.95 -19.15 -10.35
N GLY A 14 -7.07 -18.85 -9.39
CA GLY A 14 -5.66 -19.18 -9.45
C GLY A 14 -4.75 -18.06 -9.98
N ASP A 15 -5.33 -16.94 -10.40
CA ASP A 15 -4.59 -15.76 -10.81
C ASP A 15 -4.10 -14.95 -9.60
N LEU A 16 -2.99 -14.25 -9.81
CA LEU A 16 -2.48 -13.23 -8.92
C LEU A 16 -2.80 -11.86 -9.52
N ILE A 17 -3.37 -10.99 -8.71
CA ILE A 17 -3.72 -9.62 -9.10
C ILE A 17 -3.11 -8.65 -8.09
N PHE A 18 -2.85 -7.43 -8.56
CA PHE A 18 -2.27 -6.37 -7.74
C PHE A 18 -3.30 -5.27 -7.50
N GLY A 19 -3.64 -5.07 -6.23
CA GLY A 19 -4.60 -4.08 -5.78
C GLY A 19 -3.92 -2.95 -5.01
N LEU A 20 -4.47 -1.75 -5.12
CA LEU A 20 -4.10 -0.61 -4.29
C LEU A 20 -5.30 -0.16 -3.48
N ARG A 21 -5.11 -0.03 -2.15
CA ARG A 21 -6.10 0.60 -1.26
C ARG A 21 -6.09 2.11 -1.41
N GLU A 22 -7.14 2.77 -0.94
CA GLU A 22 -7.23 4.24 -0.93
C GLU A 22 -6.09 4.92 -0.17
N ASN A 23 -5.54 4.26 0.87
CA ASN A 23 -4.37 4.75 1.60
C ASN A 23 -3.03 4.46 0.90
N GLY A 24 -3.05 3.94 -0.33
CA GLY A 24 -1.85 3.69 -1.15
C GLY A 24 -1.13 2.38 -0.82
N ARG A 25 -1.63 1.61 0.16
CA ARG A 25 -1.06 0.32 0.52
C ARG A 25 -1.30 -0.69 -0.61
N PRO A 26 -0.23 -1.37 -1.07
CA PRO A 26 -0.36 -2.43 -2.06
C PRO A 26 -0.80 -3.74 -1.43
N ASP A 27 -1.57 -4.50 -2.19
CA ASP A 27 -1.96 -5.86 -1.87
C ASP A 27 -1.68 -6.77 -3.07
N LEU A 28 -0.83 -7.78 -2.85
CA LEU A 28 -0.73 -8.93 -3.73
C LEU A 28 -1.81 -9.95 -3.37
N LEU A 29 -2.72 -10.18 -4.30
CA LEU A 29 -3.98 -10.88 -4.06
C LEU A 29 -4.07 -12.17 -4.88
N PHE A 30 -4.41 -13.28 -4.25
CA PHE A 30 -4.71 -14.54 -4.90
C PHE A 30 -6.21 -14.71 -5.11
N VAL A 31 -6.64 -14.89 -6.36
CA VAL A 31 -8.05 -15.07 -6.74
C VAL A 31 -8.48 -16.50 -6.45
N TYR A 32 -9.46 -16.67 -5.57
CA TYR A 32 -9.97 -17.98 -5.16
C TYR A 32 -11.42 -18.25 -5.58
N SER A 33 -12.15 -17.22 -6.02
CA SER A 33 -13.45 -17.36 -6.68
C SER A 33 -13.61 -16.29 -7.75
N ALA A 34 -14.22 -16.64 -8.88
CA ALA A 34 -14.46 -15.73 -9.99
C ALA A 34 -15.73 -16.16 -10.73
N ASP A 35 -16.70 -15.25 -10.85
CA ASP A 35 -17.94 -15.42 -11.61
C ASP A 35 -18.21 -14.20 -12.50
N ASP A 36 -19.28 -14.19 -13.28
CA ASP A 36 -19.57 -13.09 -14.23
C ASP A 36 -19.81 -11.72 -13.56
N THR A 37 -20.04 -11.71 -12.24
CA THR A 37 -20.37 -10.50 -11.47
C THR A 37 -19.25 -10.02 -10.57
N ALA A 38 -18.46 -10.95 -10.02
CA ALA A 38 -17.52 -10.66 -8.95
C ALA A 38 -16.26 -11.53 -8.99
N LEU A 39 -15.23 -11.01 -8.33
CA LEU A 39 -14.00 -11.70 -7.97
C LEU A 39 -13.89 -11.73 -6.45
N LEU A 40 -13.51 -12.88 -5.89
CA LEU A 40 -13.05 -12.98 -4.52
C LEU A 40 -11.56 -13.31 -4.51
N ALA A 41 -10.81 -12.47 -3.82
CA ALA A 41 -9.36 -12.61 -3.71
C ALA A 41 -8.93 -12.41 -2.26
N ARG A 42 -7.76 -12.96 -1.91
CA ARG A 42 -7.18 -12.83 -0.57
C ARG A 42 -5.75 -12.34 -0.66
N ASN A 43 -5.34 -11.48 0.27
CA ASN A 43 -3.96 -11.04 0.36
C ASN A 43 -3.08 -12.20 0.81
N ILE A 44 -1.99 -12.44 0.09
CA ILE A 44 -1.12 -13.60 0.32
C ILE A 44 -0.33 -13.52 1.64
N PHE A 45 -0.10 -12.31 2.16
CA PHE A 45 0.73 -12.05 3.34
C PHE A 45 -0.08 -12.06 4.63
N ASN A 46 -1.28 -11.46 4.62
CA ASN A 46 -2.09 -11.26 5.82
C ASN A 46 -3.46 -11.93 5.77
N ARG A 47 -3.78 -12.62 4.67
CA ARG A 47 -5.02 -13.39 4.47
C ARG A 47 -6.31 -12.58 4.52
N ALA A 48 -6.24 -11.25 4.51
CA ALA A 48 -7.41 -10.40 4.40
C ALA A 48 -8.14 -10.64 3.07
N ASN A 49 -9.47 -10.65 3.12
CA ASN A 49 -10.30 -11.03 1.98
C ASN A 49 -10.86 -9.80 1.30
N PHE A 50 -11.00 -9.88 -0.02
CA PHE A 50 -11.49 -8.78 -0.83
C PHE A 50 -12.55 -9.29 -1.80
N ARG A 51 -13.60 -8.49 -1.99
CA ARG A 51 -14.61 -8.70 -3.01
C ARG A 51 -14.55 -7.56 -4.01
N PHE A 52 -14.29 -7.89 -5.27
CA PHE A 52 -14.26 -6.93 -6.37
C PHE A 52 -15.42 -7.16 -7.32
N GLY A 53 -15.93 -6.06 -7.89
CA GLY A 53 -16.71 -6.11 -9.12
C GLY A 53 -15.80 -6.40 -10.32
N ARG A 54 -16.42 -6.74 -11.46
CA ARG A 54 -15.70 -6.93 -12.74
C ARG A 54 -15.19 -5.62 -13.38
N ASP A 55 -15.52 -4.48 -12.79
CA ASP A 55 -14.89 -3.17 -13.07
C ASP A 55 -13.52 -3.01 -12.37
N GLY A 56 -13.17 -3.95 -11.49
CA GLY A 56 -11.91 -3.99 -10.76
C GLY A 56 -11.91 -3.11 -9.51
N VAL A 57 -13.06 -2.56 -9.11
CA VAL A 57 -13.21 -1.85 -7.84
C VAL A 57 -13.83 -2.81 -6.83
N GLY A 58 -13.31 -2.81 -5.62
CA GLY A 58 -13.73 -3.72 -4.58
C GLY A 58 -13.51 -3.18 -3.19
N GLN A 59 -13.84 -4.01 -2.22
CA GLN A 59 -13.70 -3.69 -0.81
C GLN A 59 -13.13 -4.89 -0.06
N ARG A 60 -12.33 -4.58 0.95
CA ARG A 60 -11.92 -5.53 1.96
C ARG A 60 -13.13 -5.96 2.76
N VAL A 61 -13.30 -7.26 2.96
CA VAL A 61 -14.48 -7.85 3.59
C VAL A 61 -14.54 -7.50 5.08
N GLU A 62 -13.37 -7.41 5.72
CA GLU A 62 -13.27 -7.23 7.17
C GLU A 62 -13.66 -5.82 7.64
N ASP A 63 -13.40 -4.77 6.86
CA ASP A 63 -13.61 -3.38 7.28
C ASP A 63 -14.13 -2.44 6.17
N GLY A 64 -14.43 -2.96 4.97
CA GLY A 64 -14.96 -2.18 3.86
C GLY A 64 -13.94 -1.28 3.17
N GLN A 65 -12.64 -1.34 3.52
CA GLN A 65 -11.62 -0.52 2.87
C GLN A 65 -11.63 -0.74 1.35
N VAL A 66 -11.77 0.35 0.60
CA VAL A 66 -11.81 0.31 -0.87
C VAL A 66 -10.44 -0.07 -1.40
N CYS A 67 -10.45 -0.95 -2.40
CA CYS A 67 -9.28 -1.41 -3.13
C CYS A 67 -9.59 -1.45 -4.62
N THR A 68 -8.63 -1.01 -5.45
CA THR A 68 -8.75 -1.06 -6.90
C THR A 68 -7.68 -1.97 -7.48
N ILE A 69 -8.06 -2.90 -8.36
CA ILE A 69 -7.14 -3.70 -9.15
C ILE A 69 -6.45 -2.77 -10.15
N VAL A 70 -5.14 -2.64 -10.05
CA VAL A 70 -4.33 -1.80 -10.95
C VAL A 70 -3.43 -2.61 -11.86
N SER A 71 -3.22 -3.91 -11.59
CA SER A 71 -2.57 -4.81 -12.54
C SER A 71 -3.09 -6.24 -12.42
N THR A 72 -3.12 -6.93 -13.56
CA THR A 72 -3.40 -8.36 -13.71
C THR A 72 -2.26 -9.07 -14.45
N ALA A 73 -1.06 -8.48 -14.45
CA ALA A 73 0.09 -9.05 -15.14
C ALA A 73 0.51 -10.37 -14.50
N GLU A 74 0.88 -11.35 -15.31
CA GLU A 74 1.36 -12.63 -14.77
C GLU A 74 2.78 -12.48 -14.23
N LEU A 75 2.97 -12.78 -12.94
CA LEU A 75 4.31 -12.89 -12.37
C LEU A 75 5.15 -13.93 -13.13
N PRO A 76 6.49 -13.74 -13.20
CA PRO A 76 7.40 -14.77 -13.68
C PRO A 76 7.12 -16.12 -12.98
N PRO A 77 7.21 -17.27 -13.67
CA PRO A 77 6.79 -18.56 -13.12
C PRO A 77 7.40 -18.89 -11.74
N GLU A 78 8.67 -18.54 -11.54
CA GLU A 78 9.37 -18.72 -10.26
C GLU A 78 8.72 -17.90 -9.14
N GLN A 79 8.52 -16.58 -9.35
CA GLN A 79 7.85 -15.71 -8.38
C GLN A 79 6.38 -16.11 -8.15
N ARG A 80 5.68 -16.57 -9.18
CA ARG A 80 4.31 -17.07 -9.07
C ARG A 80 4.25 -18.31 -8.17
N GLN A 81 5.19 -19.24 -8.31
CA GLN A 81 5.25 -20.44 -7.45
C GLN A 81 5.53 -20.05 -5.99
N VAL A 82 6.43 -19.10 -5.76
CA VAL A 82 6.72 -18.56 -4.41
C VAL A 82 5.47 -17.95 -3.81
N ALA A 83 4.74 -17.09 -4.54
CA ALA A 83 3.51 -16.47 -4.06
C ALA A 83 2.42 -17.49 -3.69
N ILE A 84 2.23 -18.52 -4.53
CA ILE A 84 1.26 -19.60 -4.26
C ILE A 84 1.71 -20.45 -3.06
N GLY A 85 3.01 -20.74 -2.96
CA GLY A 85 3.60 -21.47 -1.83
C GLY A 85 3.39 -20.73 -0.52
N LEU A 86 3.67 -19.43 -0.51
CA LEU A 86 3.44 -18.53 0.63
C LEU A 86 1.97 -18.49 1.03
N ASP A 87 1.04 -18.29 0.08
CA ASP A 87 -0.40 -18.28 0.36
C ASP A 87 -0.88 -19.59 1.00
N ARG A 88 -0.41 -20.75 0.51
CA ARG A 88 -0.75 -22.06 1.09
C ARG A 88 -0.19 -22.20 2.50
N ARG A 89 1.07 -21.82 2.70
CA ARG A 89 1.74 -21.88 4.00
C ARG A 89 1.05 -20.97 5.01
N MET A 90 0.76 -19.72 4.66
CA MET A 90 0.01 -18.82 5.54
C MET A 90 -1.40 -19.36 5.83
N GLY A 91 -2.02 -20.06 4.88
CA GLY A 91 -3.30 -20.73 5.07
C GLY A 91 -3.28 -21.89 6.07
N SER A 92 -2.13 -22.50 6.36
CA SER A 92 -2.01 -23.53 7.39
C SER A 92 -1.80 -22.99 8.81
N ASN A 93 -1.82 -21.65 8.99
CA ASN A 93 -1.57 -20.98 10.27
C ASN A 93 -0.34 -21.52 11.01
N PRO A 94 0.85 -21.48 10.39
CA PRO A 94 2.06 -22.05 10.97
C PRO A 94 2.41 -21.33 12.27
N GLU A 95 2.95 -22.08 13.22
CA GLU A 95 3.53 -21.51 14.44
C GLU A 95 4.99 -21.14 14.20
N TYR A 96 5.54 -20.27 15.05
CA TYR A 96 6.96 -19.96 14.98
C TYR A 96 7.81 -21.20 15.32
N PRO A 97 8.91 -21.50 14.59
CA PRO A 97 9.59 -20.66 13.59
C PRO A 97 9.11 -20.81 12.15
N ASP A 98 8.10 -21.63 11.88
CA ASP A 98 7.61 -21.92 10.52
C ASP A 98 6.87 -20.73 9.88
N THR A 99 6.66 -19.65 10.63
CA THR A 99 6.23 -18.33 10.14
C THR A 99 7.35 -17.53 9.46
N ARG A 100 8.62 -17.90 9.64
CA ARG A 100 9.76 -17.17 9.04
C ARG A 100 9.68 -17.24 7.52
N MET A 101 9.93 -16.11 6.86
CA MET A 101 10.01 -16.06 5.40
C MET A 101 11.34 -16.65 4.92
N THR A 102 11.27 -17.36 3.80
CA THR A 102 12.42 -17.79 3.00
C THR A 102 12.99 -16.60 2.23
N GLU A 103 14.23 -16.72 1.72
CA GLU A 103 14.85 -15.65 0.92
C GLU A 103 14.02 -15.28 -0.31
N ASP A 104 13.42 -16.27 -0.97
CA ASP A 104 12.60 -16.03 -2.16
C ASP A 104 11.27 -15.33 -1.83
N GLU A 105 10.66 -15.64 -0.67
CA GLU A 105 9.48 -14.92 -0.20
C GLU A 105 9.82 -13.48 0.20
N VAL A 106 10.99 -13.24 0.80
CA VAL A 106 11.46 -11.88 1.08
C VAL A 106 11.65 -11.10 -0.21
N ARG A 107 12.28 -11.69 -1.23
CA ARG A 107 12.43 -11.06 -2.56
C ARG A 107 11.06 -10.75 -3.19
N LEU A 108 10.12 -11.68 -3.11
CA LEU A 108 8.75 -11.45 -3.59
C LEU A 108 8.12 -10.23 -2.89
N VAL A 109 8.23 -10.12 -1.56
CA VAL A 109 7.70 -8.96 -0.80
C VAL A 109 8.33 -7.66 -1.29
N LEU A 110 9.64 -7.64 -1.51
CA LEU A 110 10.36 -6.43 -1.87
C LEU A 110 10.16 -6.00 -3.33
N ASP A 111 10.03 -6.96 -4.26
CA ASP A 111 10.12 -6.67 -5.69
C ASP A 111 8.75 -6.67 -6.41
N HIS A 112 7.70 -7.21 -5.80
CA HIS A 112 6.42 -7.39 -6.51
C HIS A 112 5.77 -6.06 -6.92
N ASP A 113 5.85 -5.03 -6.08
CA ASP A 113 5.28 -3.71 -6.37
C ASP A 113 5.85 -3.15 -7.68
N ASP A 114 7.18 -3.13 -7.82
CA ASP A 114 7.86 -2.65 -9.03
C ASP A 114 7.46 -3.43 -10.28
N PHE A 115 7.29 -4.75 -10.16
CA PHE A 115 6.85 -5.58 -11.28
C PHE A 115 5.45 -5.18 -11.78
N PHE A 116 4.50 -5.03 -10.87
CA PHE A 116 3.10 -4.74 -11.21
C PHE A 116 2.89 -3.27 -11.58
N GLU A 117 3.56 -2.34 -10.90
CA GLU A 117 3.47 -0.91 -11.19
C GLU A 117 4.08 -0.54 -12.56
N ALA A 118 4.99 -1.37 -13.09
CA ALA A 118 5.47 -1.26 -14.47
C ALA A 118 4.47 -1.80 -15.53
N ARG A 119 3.39 -2.48 -15.10
CA ARG A 119 2.45 -3.23 -15.98
C ARG A 119 1.00 -2.94 -15.63
N LEU A 120 0.65 -1.66 -15.62
CA LEU A 120 -0.66 -1.19 -15.19
C LEU A 120 -1.79 -1.53 -16.17
N LEU A 121 -2.98 -1.71 -15.60
CA LEU A 121 -4.22 -1.66 -16.35
C LEU A 121 -4.47 -0.22 -16.83
N PRO A 122 -4.86 -0.01 -18.10
CA PRO A 122 -5.09 1.33 -18.62
C PRO A 122 -6.14 2.12 -17.82
N GLY A 123 -5.84 3.37 -17.49
CA GLY A 123 -6.71 4.24 -16.69
C GLY A 123 -6.56 4.06 -15.18
N THR A 124 -5.50 3.40 -14.71
CA THR A 124 -5.15 3.26 -13.28
C THR A 124 -3.88 4.04 -12.90
N GLU A 125 -3.26 4.74 -13.85
CA GLU A 125 -1.98 5.44 -13.68
C GLU A 125 -2.08 6.55 -12.62
N ALA A 126 -3.22 7.25 -12.55
CA ALA A 126 -3.45 8.28 -11.54
C ALA A 126 -3.58 7.68 -10.12
N ILE A 127 -4.18 6.49 -10.00
CA ILE A 127 -4.32 5.77 -8.72
C ILE A 127 -2.94 5.36 -8.21
N VAL A 128 -2.11 4.81 -9.09
CA VAL A 128 -0.75 4.36 -8.76
C VAL A 128 0.15 5.55 -8.40
N ARG A 129 0.11 6.64 -9.18
CA ARG A 129 0.84 7.88 -8.82
C ARG A 129 0.43 8.40 -7.45
N ARG A 130 -0.87 8.43 -7.14
CA ARG A 130 -1.34 8.84 -5.81
C ARG A 130 -0.83 7.89 -4.72
N ALA A 131 -0.89 6.58 -4.93
CA ALA A 131 -0.38 5.59 -4.00
C ALA A 131 1.12 5.74 -3.73
N GLN A 132 1.92 5.97 -4.77
CA GLN A 132 3.36 6.27 -4.64
C GLN A 132 3.62 7.52 -3.79
N ARG A 133 2.83 8.59 -3.98
CA ARG A 133 2.91 9.81 -3.14
C ARG A 133 2.57 9.51 -1.67
N LEU A 134 1.49 8.77 -1.41
CA LEU A 134 1.09 8.37 -0.05
C LEU A 134 2.21 7.57 0.64
N ARG A 135 2.81 6.58 -0.06
CA ARG A 135 3.92 5.79 0.48
C ARG A 135 5.19 6.61 0.71
N ALA A 136 5.53 7.54 -0.18
CA ALA A 136 6.68 8.41 -0.02
C ALA A 136 6.54 9.36 1.18
N VAL A 137 5.35 9.93 1.39
CA VAL A 137 5.05 10.74 2.60
C VAL A 137 5.15 9.87 3.84
N SER A 138 4.54 8.67 3.85
CA SER A 138 4.62 7.72 4.96
C SER A 138 6.08 7.43 5.34
N LEU A 139 6.93 7.15 4.34
CA LEU A 139 8.34 6.86 4.55
C LEU A 139 9.07 8.02 5.24
N ILE A 140 8.88 9.26 4.78
CA ILE A 140 9.50 10.46 5.39
C ILE A 140 9.03 10.64 6.84
N LEU A 141 7.74 10.46 7.13
CA LEU A 141 7.23 10.58 8.50
C LEU A 141 7.83 9.54 9.43
N VAL A 142 7.95 8.29 8.97
CA VAL A 142 8.57 7.22 9.76
C VAL A 142 10.07 7.49 9.95
N SER A 143 10.78 7.90 8.91
CA SER A 143 12.25 8.05 8.95
C SER A 143 12.73 9.33 9.62
N GLU A 144 11.98 10.43 9.56
CA GLU A 144 12.45 11.74 10.02
C GLU A 144 11.66 12.25 11.23
N LEU A 145 10.32 12.12 11.23
CA LEU A 145 9.49 12.61 12.33
C LEU A 145 9.56 11.68 13.54
N ASN A 146 9.48 10.37 13.27
CA ASN A 146 9.45 9.30 14.26
C ASN A 146 10.76 8.51 14.37
N LEU A 147 11.92 9.16 14.14
CA LEU A 147 13.23 8.55 14.38
C LEU A 147 13.19 7.73 15.68
N ILE A 148 13.48 6.44 15.54
CA ILE A 148 13.36 5.42 16.58
C ILE A 148 14.44 5.69 17.64
N ASP A 149 14.18 6.63 18.52
CA ASP A 149 15.07 6.92 19.66
C ASP A 149 14.75 6.03 20.87
N GLU A 150 13.59 5.36 20.88
CA GLU A 150 13.17 4.49 21.97
C GLU A 150 13.21 3.02 21.56
N ARG A 151 14.15 2.27 22.17
CA ARG A 151 14.22 0.81 22.09
C ARG A 151 12.93 0.12 22.52
N ASP A 152 12.16 0.75 23.40
CA ASP A 152 11.07 0.10 24.13
C ASP A 152 9.67 0.37 23.52
N THR A 153 9.52 1.40 22.67
CA THR A 153 8.25 1.70 21.98
C THR A 153 8.52 2.23 20.56
N PRO A 154 8.89 1.37 19.59
CA PRO A 154 9.02 1.80 18.21
C PRO A 154 7.69 2.40 17.74
N ALA A 155 7.75 3.53 17.03
CA ALA A 155 6.56 4.10 16.42
C ALA A 155 5.95 3.08 15.45
N SER A 156 4.63 2.85 15.54
CA SER A 156 3.95 2.01 14.56
C SER A 156 4.06 2.65 13.18
N LEU A 157 4.30 1.84 12.15
CA LEU A 157 4.18 2.27 10.76
C LEU A 157 2.80 2.85 10.46
N SER A 158 1.76 2.43 11.22
CA SER A 158 0.38 2.89 11.06
C SER A 158 0.03 4.16 11.85
N GLU A 159 0.98 4.77 12.57
CA GLU A 159 0.73 5.89 13.49
C GLU A 159 0.15 7.12 12.77
N TYR A 160 0.43 7.26 11.47
CA TYR A 160 0.05 8.40 10.64
C TYR A 160 -0.88 8.04 9.47
N ASP A 161 -1.30 6.78 9.34
CA ASP A 161 -2.06 6.29 8.17
C ASP A 161 -3.29 7.15 7.85
N ASP A 162 -4.01 7.59 8.89
CA ASP A 162 -5.24 8.39 8.76
C ASP A 162 -4.98 9.83 8.28
N TYR A 163 -3.76 10.35 8.43
CA TYR A 163 -3.41 11.74 8.12
C TYR A 163 -2.59 11.89 6.84
N ILE A 164 -1.99 10.81 6.35
CA ILE A 164 -1.18 10.80 5.13
C ILE A 164 -1.99 11.30 3.91
N PRO A 165 -3.26 10.91 3.68
CA PRO A 165 -4.05 11.45 2.57
C PRO A 165 -4.19 12.98 2.61
N THR A 166 -4.46 13.55 3.79
CA THR A 166 -4.59 15.00 3.99
C THR A 166 -3.26 15.72 3.73
N LEU A 167 -2.14 15.15 4.18
CA LEU A 167 -0.81 15.69 3.91
C LEU A 167 -0.49 15.67 2.41
N VAL A 168 -0.83 14.59 1.70
CA VAL A 168 -0.66 14.53 0.24
C VAL A 168 -1.52 15.59 -0.46
N GLU A 169 -2.78 15.78 -0.06
CA GLU A 169 -3.65 16.82 -0.62
C GLU A 169 -3.14 18.25 -0.36
N LEU A 170 -2.51 18.48 0.80
CA LEU A 170 -1.85 19.75 1.10
C LEU A 170 -0.63 19.96 0.21
N LEU A 171 0.18 18.92 -0.01
CA LEU A 171 1.38 18.96 -0.84
C LEU A 171 1.10 19.00 -2.35
N GLU A 172 -0.08 18.54 -2.80
CA GLU A 172 -0.52 18.65 -4.20
C GLU A 172 -0.90 20.09 -4.58
N LYS A 173 -1.14 20.95 -3.58
CA LYS A 173 -1.33 22.39 -3.76
C LYS A 173 0.04 23.08 -3.61
N PRO A 174 0.22 24.31 -4.14
CA PRO A 174 1.37 25.14 -3.82
C PRO A 174 1.29 25.61 -2.35
N GLY A 175 1.39 24.66 -1.41
CA GLY A 175 1.39 24.90 0.02
C GLY A 175 2.75 25.39 0.49
N SER A 176 2.76 26.24 1.51
CA SER A 176 3.99 26.72 2.12
C SER A 176 4.53 25.71 3.13
N THR A 177 5.85 25.69 3.34
CA THR A 177 6.49 24.88 4.40
C THR A 177 5.87 25.13 5.77
N GLU A 178 5.42 26.36 6.05
CA GLU A 178 4.77 26.72 7.31
C GLU A 178 3.43 26.01 7.50
N GLU A 179 2.61 25.91 6.45
CA GLU A 179 1.33 25.20 6.49
C GLU A 179 1.52 23.71 6.76
N VAL A 180 2.51 23.10 6.10
CA VAL A 180 2.84 21.69 6.30
C VAL A 180 3.38 21.46 7.73
N ALA A 181 4.26 22.32 8.23
CA ALA A 181 4.78 22.23 9.60
C ALA A 181 3.69 22.38 10.66
N HIS A 182 2.72 23.27 10.42
CA HIS A 182 1.56 23.44 11.29
C HIS A 182 0.72 22.17 11.33
N ALA A 183 0.37 21.61 10.16
CA ALA A 183 -0.39 20.36 10.07
C ALA A 183 0.32 19.19 10.79
N LEU A 184 1.64 19.05 10.63
CA LEU A 184 2.42 18.04 11.34
C LEU A 184 2.40 18.23 12.87
N SER A 185 2.40 19.47 13.33
CA SER A 185 2.34 19.80 14.76
C SER A 185 0.95 19.49 15.34
N GLU A 186 -0.12 19.74 14.60
CA GLU A 186 -1.48 19.34 14.99
C GLU A 186 -1.61 17.81 15.07
N ILE A 187 -1.09 17.08 14.08
CA ILE A 187 -1.07 15.61 14.08
C ILE A 187 -0.28 15.09 15.30
N ALA A 188 0.89 15.67 15.58
CA ALA A 188 1.69 15.30 16.75
C ALA A 188 0.94 15.54 18.08
N ALA A 189 0.19 16.65 18.19
CA ALA A 189 -0.65 16.94 19.34
C ALA A 189 -1.81 15.95 19.51
N LEU A 190 -2.53 15.66 18.42
CA LEU A 190 -3.65 14.70 18.40
C LEU A 190 -3.21 13.29 18.80
N ARG A 191 -1.97 12.90 18.43
CA ARG A 191 -1.38 11.61 18.78
C ARG A 191 -0.61 11.62 20.11
N HIS A 192 -0.72 12.70 20.89
CA HIS A 192 -0.03 12.87 22.19
C HIS A 192 1.48 12.57 22.11
N ARG A 193 2.12 12.98 21.03
CA ARG A 193 3.55 12.72 20.79
C ARG A 193 4.41 13.52 21.80
N PRO A 194 5.62 13.04 22.14
CA PRO A 194 6.51 13.77 23.02
C PRO A 194 7.03 15.06 22.37
N HIS A 195 7.45 16.04 23.18
CA HIS A 195 7.90 17.36 22.72
C HIS A 195 8.96 17.30 21.62
N ARG A 196 9.91 16.35 21.69
CA ARG A 196 10.95 16.12 20.67
C ARG A 196 10.41 15.88 19.25
N VAL A 197 9.18 15.38 19.10
CA VAL A 197 8.54 15.19 17.79
C VAL A 197 8.12 16.55 17.22
N PHE A 198 7.62 17.46 18.07
CA PHE A 198 7.28 18.84 17.68
C PHE A 198 8.51 19.62 17.22
N GLU A 199 9.66 19.42 17.86
CA GLU A 199 10.92 20.07 17.47
C GLU A 199 11.36 19.71 16.03
N ARG A 200 10.85 18.61 15.47
CA ARG A 200 11.21 18.11 14.14
C ARG A 200 10.22 18.52 13.04
N THR A 201 9.03 19.02 13.38
CA THR A 201 7.95 19.24 12.39
C THR A 201 8.36 20.22 11.29
N ALA A 202 9.13 21.25 11.61
CA ALA A 202 9.63 22.21 10.63
C ALA A 202 10.60 21.56 9.62
N ALA A 203 11.58 20.79 10.10
CA ALA A 203 12.54 20.11 9.24
C ALA A 203 11.86 19.05 8.36
N VAL A 204 10.94 18.28 8.92
CA VAL A 204 10.15 17.28 8.17
C VAL A 204 9.26 17.95 7.12
N ALA A 205 8.67 19.11 7.43
CA ALA A 205 7.90 19.88 6.46
C ALA A 205 8.75 20.32 5.27
N GLU A 206 10.00 20.74 5.48
CA GLU A 206 10.93 21.05 4.38
C GLU A 206 11.19 19.83 3.49
N SER A 207 11.41 18.65 4.08
CA SER A 207 11.59 17.40 3.34
C SER A 207 10.35 17.03 2.52
N LEU A 208 9.15 17.18 3.11
CA LEU A 208 7.88 16.90 2.43
C LEU A 208 7.60 17.87 1.28
N VAL A 209 7.82 19.17 1.48
CA VAL A 209 7.67 20.17 0.40
C VAL A 209 8.67 19.91 -0.72
N ARG A 210 9.92 19.53 -0.38
CA ARG A 210 10.93 19.15 -1.37
C ARG A 210 10.53 17.88 -2.13
N LEU A 211 9.97 16.89 -1.46
CA LEU A 211 9.41 15.69 -2.11
C LEU A 211 8.34 16.08 -3.14
N ALA A 212 7.43 17.00 -2.78
CA ALA A 212 6.35 17.44 -3.65
C ALA A 212 6.83 18.13 -4.94
N GLN A 213 8.02 18.75 -4.92
CA GLN A 213 8.63 19.35 -6.12
C GLN A 213 8.95 18.32 -7.22
N TYR A 214 9.05 17.03 -6.88
CA TYR A 214 9.30 15.94 -7.82
C TYR A 214 8.02 15.26 -8.34
N TRP A 215 6.83 15.77 -8.01
CA TRP A 215 5.56 15.16 -8.40
C TRP A 215 4.99 15.62 -9.75
N ALA A 216 5.74 16.47 -10.47
CA ALA A 216 5.39 17.05 -11.76
C ALA A 216 5.27 15.99 -12.88
#